data_AF-A0A7C2MU89-F1
#
_entry.id   AF-A0A7C2MU89-F1
#
_cell.length_a   1.000
_cell.length_b   1.000
_cell.length_c   1.000
_cell.angle_alpha   90.00
_cell.angle_beta   90.00
_cell.angle_gamma   90.00
#
_symmetry.space_group_name_H-M   'P 1'
#
loop_
_entity.id
_entity.type
_entity.pdbx_description
1 polymer ?
#
loop_
_entity_poly.entity_id
_entity_poly.type
_entity_poly.pdbx_seq_one_letter_code
_entity_poly.pdbx_strand_id
1 'polypeptide(L)'
;MRRIGVVDTTFARVDMASHVIDVIKSSIPDAKIIRYTVPGIKDIPVAAKKLLEEEGCDIVITLGWVGKTFTDKLSYLALSIGLINVQLMTNKHIIDVTVHEDEAEDEKELYRIAVERSRKHAENLVALLTRGGEALTKKAGRGIRQGYPDAGPIRE
;
A
#
# COMPACT_ATOMS: atom_id res chain seq x y z
N MET A 1 15.16 -2.00 -15.82
CA MET A 1 13.72 -1.70 -15.88
C MET A 1 13.14 -1.95 -14.50
N ARG A 2 12.50 -0.95 -13.90
CA ARG A 2 11.94 -1.05 -12.55
C ARG A 2 10.75 -2.00 -12.54
N ARG A 3 10.73 -2.98 -11.63
CA ARG A 3 9.64 -3.94 -11.48
C ARG A 3 8.87 -3.64 -10.20
N ILE A 4 7.59 -3.38 -10.32
CA ILE A 4 6.72 -3.02 -9.18
C ILE A 4 5.64 -4.08 -9.04
N GLY A 5 5.56 -4.70 -7.88
CA GLY A 5 4.50 -5.64 -7.56
C GLY A 5 3.29 -4.93 -6.97
N VAL A 6 2.09 -5.32 -7.40
CA VAL A 6 0.82 -4.82 -6.85
C VAL A 6 0.02 -6.03 -6.38
N VAL A 7 -0.22 -6.13 -5.08
CA VAL A 7 -1.04 -7.20 -4.50
C VAL A 7 -2.35 -6.61 -4.01
N ASP A 8 -3.48 -7.17 -4.44
CA ASP A 8 -4.82 -6.75 -4.01
C ASP A 8 -5.69 -7.96 -3.69
N THR A 9 -6.93 -7.70 -3.25
CA THR A 9 -7.80 -8.77 -2.75
C THR A 9 -9.17 -8.76 -3.42
N THR A 10 -9.77 -9.94 -3.56
CA THR A 10 -11.19 -10.05 -3.95
C THR A 10 -12.14 -9.65 -2.81
N PHE A 11 -11.66 -9.67 -1.56
CA PHE A 11 -12.42 -9.21 -0.39
C PHE A 11 -12.60 -7.69 -0.36
N ALA A 12 -11.67 -6.93 -0.96
CA ALA A 12 -11.78 -5.49 -1.03
C ALA A 12 -13.01 -5.04 -1.80
N ARG A 13 -13.71 -4.03 -1.27
CA ARG A 13 -14.92 -3.47 -1.89
C ARG A 13 -14.63 -2.33 -2.86
N VAL A 14 -13.36 -2.00 -3.08
CA VAL A 14 -12.89 -0.95 -3.98
C VAL A 14 -11.68 -1.46 -4.77
N ASP A 15 -11.70 -1.29 -6.09
CA ASP A 15 -10.55 -1.60 -6.96
C ASP A 15 -9.46 -0.53 -6.82
N MET A 16 -8.76 -0.58 -5.69
CA MET A 16 -7.66 0.31 -5.36
C MET A 16 -6.47 0.14 -6.32
N ALA A 17 -6.29 -1.05 -6.90
CA ALA A 17 -5.15 -1.37 -7.75
C ALA A 17 -5.16 -0.55 -9.03
N SER A 18 -6.32 -0.33 -9.64
CA SER A 18 -6.44 0.51 -10.83
C SER A 18 -5.89 1.92 -10.59
N HIS A 19 -6.22 2.54 -9.46
CA HIS A 19 -5.72 3.89 -9.11
C HIS A 19 -4.21 3.92 -8.82
N VAL A 20 -3.68 2.88 -8.18
CA VAL A 20 -2.24 2.73 -7.97
C VAL A 20 -1.50 2.60 -9.29
N ILE A 21 -2.01 1.76 -10.20
CA ILE A 21 -1.42 1.50 -11.52
C ILE A 21 -1.40 2.78 -12.35
N ASP A 22 -2.48 3.56 -12.33
CA ASP A 22 -2.58 4.84 -13.04
C ASP A 22 -1.48 5.82 -12.58
N VAL A 23 -1.29 5.95 -11.26
CA VAL A 23 -0.26 6.85 -10.69
C VAL A 23 1.15 6.37 -11.06
N ILE A 24 1.41 5.07 -10.97
CA ILE A 24 2.71 4.48 -11.32
C ILE A 24 3.01 4.73 -12.80
N LYS A 25 2.08 4.40 -13.71
CA LYS A 25 2.29 4.57 -15.16
C LYS A 25 2.45 6.04 -15.56
N SER A 26 1.75 6.94 -14.88
CA SER A 26 1.88 8.39 -15.13
C SER A 26 3.26 8.92 -14.70
N SER A 27 3.85 8.33 -13.66
CA SER A 27 5.12 8.79 -13.09
C SER A 27 6.35 8.06 -13.65
N ILE A 28 6.20 6.79 -13.99
CA ILE A 28 7.24 5.90 -14.49
C ILE A 28 6.66 5.08 -15.66
N PRO A 29 6.55 5.68 -16.87
CA PRO A 29 5.87 5.04 -18.00
C PRO A 29 6.48 3.70 -18.44
N ASP A 30 7.77 3.48 -18.18
CA ASP A 30 8.52 2.27 -18.51
C ASP A 30 8.54 1.22 -17.37
N ALA A 31 7.84 1.45 -16.26
CA ALA A 31 7.77 0.50 -15.17
C ALA A 31 7.05 -0.79 -15.59
N LYS A 32 7.63 -1.95 -15.26
CA LYS A 32 6.94 -3.24 -15.37
C LYS A 32 6.13 -3.48 -14.12
N ILE A 33 4.81 -3.50 -14.27
CA ILE A 33 3.88 -3.78 -13.17
C ILE A 33 3.49 -5.26 -13.20
N ILE A 34 3.57 -5.93 -12.06
CA ILE A 34 3.15 -7.33 -11.89
C ILE A 34 2.03 -7.34 -10.83
N ARG A 35 0.79 -7.54 -11.27
CA ARG A 35 -0.39 -7.58 -10.38
C ARG A 35 -0.66 -9.03 -9.95
N TYR A 36 -0.94 -9.22 -8.66
CA TYR A 36 -1.34 -10.51 -8.08
C TYR A 36 -2.51 -10.30 -7.11
N THR A 37 -3.69 -10.73 -7.53
CA THR A 37 -4.91 -10.72 -6.69
C THR A 37 -5.05 -12.01 -5.88
N VAL A 38 -5.33 -11.89 -4.59
CA VAL A 38 -5.57 -13.00 -3.65
C VAL A 38 -6.97 -12.92 -3.02
N PRO A 39 -7.47 -13.97 -2.33
CA PRO A 39 -8.82 -13.91 -1.73
C PRO A 39 -8.99 -12.81 -0.69
N GLY A 40 -8.07 -12.69 0.27
CA GLY A 40 -8.17 -11.71 1.34
C GLY A 40 -6.82 -11.35 1.97
N ILE A 41 -6.87 -10.53 3.02
CA ILE A 41 -5.67 -9.95 3.63
C ILE A 41 -4.67 -10.98 4.16
N LYS A 42 -5.12 -12.16 4.60
CA LYS A 42 -4.21 -13.20 5.12
C LYS A 42 -3.29 -13.81 4.07
N ASP A 43 -3.66 -13.70 2.79
CA ASP A 43 -2.92 -14.26 1.66
C ASP A 43 -1.91 -13.26 1.07
N ILE A 44 -2.02 -11.96 1.44
CA ILE A 44 -1.14 -10.90 0.94
C ILE A 44 0.34 -11.16 1.26
N PRO A 45 0.75 -11.60 2.48
CA PRO A 45 2.18 -11.73 2.79
C PRO A 45 2.92 -12.67 1.86
N VAL A 46 2.34 -13.85 1.58
CA VAL A 46 2.98 -14.82 0.68
C VAL A 46 3.00 -14.30 -0.75
N ALA A 47 1.93 -13.66 -1.23
CA ALA A 47 1.91 -13.05 -2.57
C ALA A 47 2.98 -11.97 -2.71
N ALA A 48 3.10 -11.07 -1.72
CA ALA A 48 4.13 -10.03 -1.71
C ALA A 48 5.54 -10.62 -1.72
N LYS A 49 5.80 -11.65 -0.89
CA LYS A 49 7.11 -12.32 -0.86
C LYS A 49 7.47 -12.95 -2.22
N LYS A 50 6.51 -13.65 -2.84
CA LYS A 50 6.69 -14.24 -4.18
C LYS A 50 7.01 -13.16 -5.23
N LEU A 51 6.31 -12.03 -5.21
CA LEU A 51 6.61 -10.92 -6.12
C LEU A 51 8.02 -10.35 -5.92
N LEU A 52 8.49 -10.25 -4.67
CA LEU A 52 9.81 -9.71 -4.34
C LEU A 52 10.97 -10.66 -4.70
N GLU A 53 10.81 -11.96 -4.47
CA GLU A 53 11.87 -12.97 -4.63
C GLU A 53 11.82 -13.69 -5.97
N GLU A 54 10.63 -14.16 -6.40
CA GLU A 54 10.48 -14.99 -7.60
C GLU A 54 10.31 -14.14 -8.86
N GLU A 55 9.48 -13.08 -8.78
CA GLU A 55 9.25 -12.18 -9.91
C GLU A 55 10.27 -11.04 -10.01
N GLY A 56 11.12 -10.91 -8.99
CA GLY A 56 12.18 -9.91 -8.93
C GLY A 56 11.68 -8.47 -8.87
N CYS A 57 10.52 -8.22 -8.22
CA CYS A 57 10.06 -6.85 -7.97
C CYS A 57 11.03 -6.11 -7.04
N ASP A 58 11.29 -4.84 -7.33
CA ASP A 58 12.15 -3.95 -6.55
C ASP A 58 11.42 -3.45 -5.29
N ILE A 59 10.11 -3.28 -5.41
CA ILE A 59 9.20 -2.82 -4.35
C ILE A 59 7.80 -3.40 -4.62
N VAL A 60 7.03 -3.63 -3.54
CA VAL A 60 5.63 -4.08 -3.64
C VAL A 60 4.72 -3.07 -2.93
N ILE A 61 3.52 -2.88 -3.46
CA ILE A 61 2.40 -2.22 -2.78
C ILE A 61 1.28 -3.22 -2.57
N THR A 62 0.77 -3.29 -1.35
CA THR A 62 -0.31 -4.21 -0.96
C THR A 62 -1.59 -3.43 -0.69
N LEU A 63 -2.73 -3.96 -1.11
CA LEU A 63 -4.02 -3.28 -1.10
C LEU A 63 -5.02 -4.16 -0.34
N GLY A 64 -5.07 -3.95 0.97
CA GLY A 64 -5.88 -4.71 1.91
C GLY A 64 -7.20 -4.04 2.26
N TRP A 65 -8.17 -4.84 2.68
CA TRP A 65 -9.47 -4.38 3.15
C TRP A 65 -9.86 -5.13 4.44
N VAL A 66 -10.34 -4.39 5.43
CA VAL A 66 -10.63 -4.91 6.77
C VAL A 66 -12.07 -4.58 7.11
N GLY A 67 -12.85 -5.60 7.48
CA GLY A 67 -14.21 -5.43 7.95
C GLY A 67 -14.30 -4.75 9.32
N LYS A 68 -15.54 -4.50 9.78
CA LYS A 68 -15.80 -3.74 11.03
C LYS A 68 -15.58 -4.55 12.31
N THR A 69 -15.44 -5.88 12.22
CA THR A 69 -15.42 -6.72 13.41
C THR A 69 -14.06 -6.70 14.10
N PHE A 70 -14.03 -7.00 15.40
CA PHE A 70 -12.77 -7.17 16.12
C PHE A 70 -11.90 -8.29 15.52
N THR A 71 -12.53 -9.37 15.04
CA THR A 71 -11.84 -10.48 14.36
C THR A 71 -11.16 -10.03 13.07
N ASP A 72 -11.75 -9.08 12.34
CA ASP A 72 -11.13 -8.49 11.15
C ASP A 72 -9.87 -7.69 11.54
N LYS A 73 -9.93 -6.92 12.64
CA LYS A 73 -8.77 -6.18 13.18
C LYS A 73 -7.65 -7.12 13.64
N LEU A 74 -7.99 -8.27 14.24
CA LEU A 74 -7.00 -9.30 14.57
C LEU A 74 -6.37 -9.91 13.32
N SER A 75 -7.15 -10.10 12.26
CA SER A 75 -6.62 -10.56 10.96
C SER A 75 -5.68 -9.52 10.34
N TYR A 76 -5.98 -8.22 10.49
CA TYR A 76 -5.08 -7.13 10.08
C TYR A 76 -3.78 -7.11 10.87
N LEU A 77 -3.82 -7.35 12.18
CA LEU A 77 -2.60 -7.49 13.00
C LEU A 77 -1.73 -8.65 12.48
N ALA A 78 -2.33 -9.81 12.21
CA ALA A 78 -1.61 -10.95 11.65
C ALA A 78 -1.00 -10.65 10.27
N LEU A 79 -1.74 -9.99 9.37
CA LEU A 79 -1.23 -9.46 8.11
C LEU A 79 0.00 -8.57 8.34
N SER A 80 -0.12 -7.58 9.24
CA SER A 80 0.93 -6.59 9.50
C SER A 80 2.23 -7.25 9.97
N ILE A 81 2.13 -8.21 10.90
CA ILE A 81 3.27 -9.03 11.35
C ILE A 81 3.86 -9.82 10.17
N GLY A 82 3.02 -10.41 9.33
CA GLY A 82 3.45 -11.10 8.12
C GLY A 82 4.26 -10.20 7.18
N LEU A 83 3.75 -9.01 6.85
CA LEU A 83 4.43 -8.05 5.97
C LEU A 83 5.75 -7.55 6.56
N ILE A 84 5.81 -7.30 7.87
CA ILE A 84 7.06 -6.93 8.56
C ILE A 84 8.11 -8.03 8.35
N ASN A 85 7.74 -9.29 8.58
CA ASN A 85 8.66 -10.42 8.38
C ASN A 85 9.11 -10.51 6.91
N VAL A 86 8.20 -10.37 5.95
CA VAL A 86 8.58 -10.41 4.52
C VAL A 86 9.57 -9.30 4.16
N GLN A 87 9.34 -8.06 4.62
CA GLN A 87 10.27 -6.96 4.37
C GLN A 87 11.66 -7.25 4.94
N LEU A 88 11.74 -7.75 6.19
CA LEU A 88 13.01 -8.09 6.84
C LEU A 88 13.73 -9.26 6.15
N MET A 89 12.98 -10.27 5.70
CA MET A 89 13.56 -11.44 5.01
C MET A 89 14.07 -11.11 3.61
N THR A 90 13.49 -10.09 2.96
CA THR A 90 13.82 -9.73 1.57
C THR A 90 14.68 -8.48 1.44
N ASN A 91 14.86 -7.71 2.52
CA ASN A 91 15.48 -6.38 2.54
C ASN A 91 14.88 -5.42 1.51
N LYS A 92 13.59 -5.59 1.19
CA LYS A 92 12.84 -4.76 0.25
C LYS A 92 11.60 -4.20 0.91
N HIS A 93 11.21 -3.00 0.49
CA HIS A 93 10.03 -2.34 1.02
C HIS A 93 8.75 -2.96 0.49
N ILE A 94 7.76 -3.01 1.38
CA ILE A 94 6.35 -3.22 1.04
C ILE A 94 5.59 -2.01 1.55
N ILE A 95 4.91 -1.31 0.65
CA ILE A 95 4.01 -0.20 1.00
C ILE A 95 2.64 -0.79 1.28
N ASP A 96 2.29 -0.92 2.57
CA ASP A 96 0.97 -1.40 2.98
C ASP A 96 -0.09 -0.30 2.86
N VAL A 97 -1.13 -0.59 2.07
CA VAL A 97 -2.33 0.23 1.93
C VAL A 97 -3.51 -0.62 2.33
N THR A 98 -3.89 -0.51 3.60
CA THR A 98 -5.07 -1.18 4.13
C THR A 98 -6.14 -0.16 4.51
N VAL A 99 -7.40 -0.43 4.17
CA VAL A 99 -8.56 0.39 4.52
C VAL A 99 -9.49 -0.42 5.42
N HIS A 100 -9.90 0.18 6.54
CA HIS A 100 -10.89 -0.41 7.43
C HIS A 100 -12.25 0.22 7.19
N GLU A 101 -13.30 -0.61 7.18
CA GLU A 101 -14.67 -0.13 6.93
C GLU A 101 -15.22 0.80 8.03
N ASP A 102 -14.59 0.86 9.20
CA ASP A 102 -14.96 1.75 10.29
C ASP A 102 -14.23 3.10 10.26
N GLU A 103 -13.43 3.38 9.23
CA GLU A 103 -12.80 4.69 9.02
C GLU A 103 -13.76 5.76 8.53
N ALA A 104 -14.93 5.37 7.99
CA ALA A 104 -15.94 6.29 7.49
C ALA A 104 -17.34 5.89 7.94
N GLU A 105 -18.20 6.88 8.10
CA GLU A 105 -19.61 6.68 8.47
C GLU A 105 -20.45 6.24 7.26
N ASP A 106 -20.03 6.59 6.04
CA ASP A 106 -20.73 6.28 4.80
C ASP A 106 -19.82 5.71 3.71
N GLU A 107 -20.41 4.98 2.76
CA GLU A 107 -19.68 4.28 1.70
C GLU A 107 -19.02 5.24 0.69
N LYS A 108 -19.56 6.44 0.51
CA LYS A 108 -19.02 7.42 -0.43
C LYS A 108 -17.71 8.00 0.11
N GLU A 109 -17.68 8.32 1.39
CA GLU A 109 -16.49 8.75 2.09
C GLU A 109 -15.46 7.62 2.20
N LEU A 110 -15.91 6.39 2.50
CA LEU A 110 -15.03 5.21 2.52
C LEU A 110 -14.35 4.98 1.16
N TYR A 111 -15.12 5.07 0.07
CA TYR A 111 -14.59 4.98 -1.29
C TYR A 111 -13.55 6.09 -1.54
N ARG A 112 -13.87 7.34 -1.17
CA ARG A 112 -12.95 8.47 -1.32
C ARG A 112 -11.63 8.23 -0.58
N ILE A 113 -11.70 7.77 0.66
CA ILE A 113 -10.52 7.43 1.48
C ILE A 113 -9.68 6.35 0.81
N ALA A 114 -10.32 5.27 0.34
CA ALA A 114 -9.63 4.18 -0.33
C ALA A 114 -8.87 4.67 -1.57
N VAL A 115 -9.53 5.42 -2.45
CA VAL A 115 -8.92 5.97 -3.67
C VAL A 115 -7.77 6.92 -3.34
N GLU A 116 -7.99 7.90 -2.46
CA GLU A 116 -6.98 8.91 -2.13
C GLU A 116 -5.77 8.32 -1.42
N ARG A 117 -5.99 7.38 -0.49
CA ARG A 117 -4.91 6.67 0.21
C ARG A 117 -4.08 5.87 -0.78
N SER A 118 -4.72 5.09 -1.65
CA SER A 118 -4.03 4.32 -2.69
C SER A 118 -3.18 5.19 -3.61
N ARG A 119 -3.71 6.33 -4.07
CA ARG A 119 -2.95 7.28 -4.91
C ARG A 119 -1.76 7.87 -4.17
N LYS A 120 -1.94 8.40 -2.96
CA LYS A 120 -0.86 9.00 -2.16
C LYS A 120 0.23 8.00 -1.79
N HIS A 121 -0.12 6.75 -1.48
CA HIS A 121 0.88 5.71 -1.23
C HIS A 121 1.60 5.26 -2.50
N ALA A 122 0.95 5.25 -3.66
CA ALA A 122 1.61 5.03 -4.93
C ALA A 122 2.64 6.15 -5.24
N GLU A 123 2.34 7.41 -4.91
CA GLU A 123 3.32 8.51 -5.02
C GLU A 123 4.53 8.31 -4.10
N ASN A 124 4.30 7.86 -2.86
CA ASN A 124 5.39 7.53 -1.93
C ASN A 124 6.24 6.36 -2.45
N LEU A 125 5.60 5.32 -2.99
CA LEU A 125 6.30 4.20 -3.64
C LEU A 125 7.18 4.70 -4.78
N VAL A 126 6.64 5.53 -5.67
CA VAL A 126 7.37 6.13 -6.79
C VAL A 126 8.56 6.94 -6.28
N ALA A 127 8.36 7.76 -5.24
CA ALA A 127 9.42 8.58 -4.65
C ALA A 127 10.56 7.71 -4.10
N LEU A 128 10.25 6.68 -3.30
CA LEU A 128 11.24 5.76 -2.73
C LEU A 128 11.98 4.98 -3.83
N LEU A 129 11.26 4.48 -4.84
CA LEU A 129 11.85 3.69 -5.92
C LEU A 129 12.76 4.51 -6.85
N THR A 130 12.46 5.80 -7.03
CA THR A 130 13.20 6.66 -7.97
C THR A 130 14.31 7.47 -7.32
N ARG A 131 14.15 7.85 -6.04
CA ARG A 131 15.09 8.73 -5.32
C ARG A 131 15.73 8.07 -4.09
N GLY A 132 15.39 6.81 -3.78
CA GLY A 132 15.95 6.07 -2.66
C GLY A 132 15.52 6.59 -1.29
N GLY A 133 16.30 6.27 -0.26
CA GLY A 133 15.96 6.57 1.14
C GLY A 133 15.81 8.06 1.46
N GLU A 134 16.42 8.96 0.68
CA GLU A 134 16.33 10.41 0.89
C GLU A 134 15.04 11.03 0.35
N ALA A 135 14.25 10.27 -0.40
CA ALA A 135 13.07 10.76 -1.13
C ALA A 135 12.06 11.49 -0.23
N LEU A 136 11.93 11.03 1.02
CA LEU A 136 10.95 11.53 1.98
C LEU A 136 11.56 12.38 3.10
N THR A 137 12.89 12.57 3.14
CA THR A 137 13.57 13.27 4.25
C THR A 137 13.06 14.69 4.44
N LYS A 138 12.76 15.42 3.36
CA LYS A 138 12.19 16.79 3.44
C LYS A 138 10.79 16.84 4.06
N LYS A 139 10.10 15.70 4.14
CA LYS A 139 8.76 15.55 4.71
C LYS A 139 8.80 15.01 6.15
N ALA A 140 9.98 14.72 6.69
CA ALA A 140 10.12 14.18 8.04
C ALA A 140 9.51 15.13 9.09
N GLY A 141 8.70 14.59 10.00
CA GLY A 141 8.08 15.35 11.08
C GLY A 141 6.95 16.30 10.69
N ARG A 142 6.49 16.29 9.42
CA ARG A 142 5.47 17.25 8.93
C ARG A 142 4.01 16.83 9.14
N GLY A 143 3.75 15.64 9.68
CA GLY A 143 2.38 15.16 9.97
C GLY A 143 1.54 14.86 8.73
N ILE A 144 2.16 14.47 7.61
CA ILE A 144 1.47 14.22 6.33
C ILE A 144 0.61 12.95 6.40
N ARG A 145 -0.65 13.03 5.95
CA ARG A 145 -1.61 11.91 5.99
C ARG A 145 -2.03 11.44 4.59
N GLN A 146 -2.37 10.14 4.50
CA GLN A 146 -2.83 9.47 3.28
C GLN A 146 -4.29 9.02 3.43
N GLY A 147 -5.21 9.91 3.03
CA GLY A 147 -6.67 9.72 3.10
C GLY A 147 -7.41 10.86 3.81
N TYR A 148 -6.75 11.52 4.77
CA TYR A 148 -7.26 12.70 5.49
C TYR A 148 -6.37 13.93 5.26
N PRO A 149 -6.83 15.13 5.65
CA PRO A 149 -5.97 16.32 5.74
C PRO A 149 -4.75 16.07 6.64
N ASP A 150 -3.63 16.69 6.29
CA ASP A 150 -2.39 16.59 7.07
C ASP A 150 -2.61 17.09 8.51
N ALA A 151 -2.04 16.39 9.49
CA ALA A 151 -2.09 16.80 10.89
C ALA A 151 -1.23 18.04 11.19
N GLY A 152 -0.22 18.26 10.36
CA GLY A 152 0.82 19.27 10.59
C GLY A 152 1.87 18.85 11.63
N PRO A 153 2.98 19.61 11.72
CA PRO A 153 3.99 19.40 12.74
C PRO A 153 3.48 19.83 14.13
N ILE A 154 3.94 19.18 15.19
CA ILE A 154 3.61 19.56 16.58
C ILE A 154 4.37 20.84 16.99
N ARG A 155 5.58 21.04 16.46
CA ARG A 155 6.42 22.25 16.57
C ARG A 155 7.25 22.41 15.29
N GLU A 156 7.53 23.64 14.90
CA GLU A 156 8.42 23.96 13.76
C GLU A 156 9.90 23.79 14.09
#